data_AF-A0A8J7GLL4-F1
#
_entry.id   AF-A0A8J7GLL4-F1
#
_cell.length_a   1.000
_cell.length_b   1.000
_cell.length_c   1.000
_cell.angle_alpha   90.00
_cell.angle_beta   90.00
_cell.angle_gamma   90.00
#
_symmetry.space_group_name_H-M   'P 1'
#
loop_
_entity.id
_entity.type
_entity.pdbx_description
1 polymer ?
#
loop_
_entity_poly.entity_id
_entity_poly.type
_entity_poly.pdbx_seq_one_letter_code
_entity_poly.pdbx_strand_id
1 'polypeptide(L)'
;MLKTSPAQVKELGERIVSFLDSYGPADGDAVLFVDDEGRFGFDAGPDCPAGCRTVMNRAGVDRLMVLHGYLPQDLGRADTRAAFAELIGENAWLS
;
A
#
# COMPACT_ATOMS: atom_id res chain seq x y z
N MET A 1 -8.78 -14.25 2.59
CA MET A 1 -7.83 -14.17 1.47
C MET A 1 -8.60 -14.05 0.17
N LEU A 2 -8.55 -12.86 -0.46
CA LEU A 2 -9.03 -12.68 -1.82
C LEU A 2 -8.19 -13.57 -2.75
N LYS A 3 -8.84 -14.42 -3.55
CA LYS A 3 -8.16 -15.29 -4.53
C LYS A 3 -7.72 -14.44 -5.72
N THR A 4 -6.62 -13.72 -5.56
CA THR A 4 -6.02 -12.90 -6.61
C THR A 4 -5.18 -13.80 -7.52
N SER A 5 -5.45 -13.80 -8.82
CA SER A 5 -4.67 -14.56 -9.80
C SER A 5 -3.30 -13.89 -10.09
N PRO A 6 -2.28 -14.63 -10.57
CA PRO A 6 -0.97 -14.05 -10.91
C PRO A 6 -1.02 -12.87 -11.90
N ALA A 7 -2.02 -12.83 -12.80
CA ALA A 7 -2.22 -11.72 -13.72
C ALA A 7 -2.75 -10.47 -13.01
N GLN A 8 -3.67 -10.63 -12.06
CA GLN A 8 -4.20 -9.54 -11.23
C GLN A 8 -3.13 -9.01 -10.26
N VAL A 9 -2.25 -9.90 -9.81
CA VAL A 9 -1.05 -9.58 -9.01
C VAL A 9 -0.12 -8.65 -9.79
N LYS A 10 0.23 -9.03 -11.03
CA LYS A 10 1.08 -8.23 -11.90
C LYS A 10 0.46 -6.87 -12.26
N GLU A 11 -0.81 -6.86 -12.64
CA GLU A 11 -1.53 -5.61 -12.97
C GLU A 11 -1.59 -4.65 -11.78
N LEU A 12 -1.80 -5.18 -10.57
CA LEU A 12 -1.75 -4.41 -9.34
C LEU A 12 -0.34 -3.85 -9.08
N GLY A 13 0.71 -4.67 -9.23
CA GLY A 13 2.10 -4.25 -9.10
C GLY A 13 2.45 -3.09 -10.04
N GLU A 14 2.09 -3.19 -11.32
CA GLU A 14 2.31 -2.13 -12.32
C GLU A 14 1.56 -0.83 -11.97
N ARG A 15 0.32 -0.94 -11.46
CA ARG A 15 -0.47 0.22 -11.00
C ARG A 15 0.14 0.87 -9.76
N ILE A 16 0.67 0.09 -8.83
CA ILE A 16 1.37 0.60 -7.64
C ILE A 16 2.64 1.35 -8.05
N VAL A 17 3.47 0.78 -8.92
CA VAL A 17 4.69 1.42 -9.40
C VAL A 17 4.38 2.73 -10.14
N SER A 18 3.42 2.69 -11.08
CA SER A 18 2.97 3.88 -11.79
C SER A 18 2.40 4.95 -10.85
N PHE A 19 1.70 4.54 -9.80
CA PHE A 19 1.18 5.46 -8.79
C PHE A 19 2.32 6.12 -8.01
N LEU A 20 3.29 5.33 -7.53
CA LEU A 20 4.44 5.79 -6.77
C LEU A 20 5.34 6.74 -7.59
N ASP A 21 5.49 6.54 -8.90
CA ASP A 21 6.22 7.47 -9.78
C ASP A 21 5.57 8.86 -9.86
N SER A 22 4.25 8.93 -9.64
CA SER A 22 3.47 10.18 -9.67
C SER A 22 3.14 10.74 -8.28
N TYR A 23 3.34 9.93 -7.23
CA TYR A 23 2.97 10.24 -5.86
C TYR A 23 4.22 10.62 -5.06
N GLY A 24 4.37 11.92 -4.78
CA GLY A 24 5.41 12.37 -3.86
C GLY A 24 5.16 11.80 -2.46
N PRO A 25 6.21 11.38 -1.72
CA PRO A 25 6.03 10.94 -0.35
C PRO A 25 5.40 12.09 0.44
N ALA A 26 4.21 11.85 0.95
CA ALA A 26 3.51 12.79 1.80
C ALA A 26 3.79 12.45 3.27
N ASP A 27 4.13 13.48 4.04
CA ASP A 27 4.46 13.34 5.46
C ASP A 27 3.25 12.89 6.28
N GLY A 28 3.49 12.05 7.31
CA GLY A 28 2.48 11.58 8.26
C GLY A 28 1.59 10.42 7.77
N ASP A 29 0.96 9.71 8.72
CA ASP A 29 0.03 8.60 8.51
C ASP A 29 0.61 7.47 7.64
N ALA A 30 1.83 7.02 7.96
CA ALA A 30 2.51 5.96 7.22
C ALA A 30 1.75 4.63 7.30
N VAL A 31 1.29 4.12 6.16
CA VAL A 31 0.57 2.83 6.08
C VAL A 31 1.45 1.74 5.49
N LEU A 32 2.31 2.10 4.54
CA LEU A 32 3.31 1.21 3.96
C LEU A 32 4.68 1.83 4.12
N PHE A 33 5.61 1.06 4.66
CA PHE A 33 6.99 1.46 4.88
C PHE A 33 7.92 0.29 4.57
N VAL A 34 9.20 0.61 4.38
CA VAL A 34 10.24 -0.38 4.09
C VAL A 34 11.48 -0.04 4.91
N ASP A 35 12.10 -1.08 5.48
CA ASP A 35 13.34 -0.95 6.23
C ASP A 35 14.58 -0.92 5.30
N ASP A 36 15.75 -0.71 5.89
CA ASP A 36 17.03 -0.68 5.17
C ASP A 36 17.42 -2.04 4.55
N GLU A 37 16.80 -3.15 5.01
CA GLU A 37 16.97 -4.49 4.44
C GLU A 37 15.99 -4.76 3.29
N GLY A 38 15.12 -3.81 2.95
CA GLY A 38 14.10 -3.96 1.92
C GLY A 38 12.87 -4.74 2.37
N ARG A 39 12.70 -4.99 3.68
CA ARG A 39 11.52 -5.65 4.24
C ARG A 39 10.41 -4.64 4.44
N PHE A 40 9.20 -5.03 4.05
CA PHE A 40 8.02 -4.20 4.19
C PHE A 40 7.34 -4.41 5.53
N GLY A 41 6.78 -3.33 6.05
CA GLY A 41 5.80 -3.37 7.12
C GLY A 41 4.56 -2.56 6.76
N PHE A 42 3.47 -2.91 7.43
CA PHE A 42 2.20 -2.22 7.33
C PHE A 42 1.79 -1.71 8.71
N ASP A 43 0.98 -0.65 8.72
CA ASP A 43 0.37 -0.06 9.92
C ASP A 43 1.35 0.64 10.89
N ALA A 44 2.03 1.68 10.41
CA ALA A 44 2.87 2.52 11.26
C ALA A 44 2.11 3.75 11.77
N GLY A 45 0.95 3.54 12.40
CA GLY A 45 0.25 4.60 13.16
C GLY A 45 0.32 6.00 12.52
N PRO A 46 0.56 7.08 13.30
CA PRO A 46 0.80 8.41 12.74
C PRO A 46 2.22 8.57 12.15
N ASP A 47 3.20 7.75 12.58
CA ASP A 47 4.62 7.93 12.30
C ASP A 47 5.29 6.64 11.82
N CYS A 48 6.09 6.75 10.75
CA CYS A 48 6.91 5.65 10.23
C CYS A 48 7.91 5.14 11.29
N PRO A 49 8.14 3.82 11.44
CA PRO A 49 9.05 3.30 12.45
C PRO A 49 10.48 3.77 12.19
N ALA A 50 11.27 3.92 13.25
CA ALA A 50 12.67 4.31 13.12
C ALA A 50 13.44 3.30 12.26
N GLY A 51 14.28 3.81 11.34
CA GLY A 51 15.01 2.97 10.37
C GLY A 51 14.16 2.47 9.20
N CYS A 52 12.93 2.95 9.05
CA CYS A 52 12.10 2.70 7.89
C CYS A 52 11.87 4.00 7.10
N ARG A 53 11.62 3.86 5.80
CA ARG A 53 11.14 4.94 4.93
C ARG A 53 9.68 4.72 4.57
N THR A 54 8.87 5.78 4.64
CA THR A 54 7.48 5.74 4.16
C THR A 54 7.48 5.51 2.65
N VAL A 55 6.79 4.46 2.23
CA VAL A 55 6.50 4.18 0.82
C VAL A 55 5.15 4.78 0.46
N MET A 56 4.17 4.67 1.35
CA MET A 56 2.83 5.18 1.12
C MET A 56 2.15 5.55 2.44
N ASN A 57 1.52 6.72 2.45
CA ASN A 57 0.67 7.13 3.56
C ASN A 57 -0.79 6.74 3.32
N ARG A 58 -1.64 7.02 4.30
CA ARG A 58 -3.06 6.66 4.28
C ARG A 58 -3.82 7.21 3.08
N ALA A 59 -3.58 8.46 2.70
CA ALA A 59 -4.21 9.05 1.53
C ALA A 59 -3.83 8.34 0.23
N GLY A 60 -2.56 7.91 0.11
CA GLY A 60 -2.10 7.11 -1.03
C GLY A 60 -2.78 5.75 -1.11
N VAL A 61 -2.87 5.05 0.01
CA VAL A 61 -3.54 3.73 0.09
C VAL A 61 -5.03 3.86 -0.22
N ASP A 62 -5.72 4.83 0.38
CA ASP A 62 -7.15 5.05 0.13
C ASP A 62 -7.41 5.39 -1.35
N ARG A 63 -6.51 6.15 -1.99
CA ARG A 63 -6.60 6.45 -3.42
C ARG A 63 -6.42 5.20 -4.29
N LEU A 64 -5.46 4.33 -3.98
CA LEU A 64 -5.31 3.05 -4.68
C LEU A 64 -6.51 2.13 -4.47
N MET A 65 -7.07 2.07 -3.26
CA MET A 65 -8.30 1.32 -2.98
C MET A 65 -9.45 1.80 -3.89
N VAL A 66 -9.66 3.10 -3.99
CA VAL A 66 -10.69 3.67 -4.89
C VAL A 66 -10.42 3.30 -6.35
N LEU A 67 -9.17 3.40 -6.82
CA LEU A 67 -8.78 2.99 -8.18
C LEU A 67 -8.98 1.49 -8.44
N HIS A 68 -8.99 0.67 -7.39
CA HIS A 68 -9.29 -0.76 -7.42
C HIS A 68 -10.77 -1.10 -7.18
N GLY A 69 -11.65 -0.10 -7.13
CA GLY A 69 -13.11 -0.30 -7.06
C GLY A 69 -13.68 -0.46 -5.65
N TYR A 70 -12.88 -0.19 -4.61
CA TYR A 70 -13.40 -0.11 -3.25
C TYR A 70 -14.30 1.12 -3.08
N LEU A 71 -15.36 0.98 -2.30
CA LEU A 71 -16.32 2.04 -2.04
C LEU A 71 -15.86 2.90 -0.84
N PRO A 72 -16.33 4.14 -0.70
CA PRO A 72 -15.98 5.00 0.44
C PRO A 72 -16.20 4.37 1.82
N GLN A 73 -17.22 3.53 1.94
CA GLN A 73 -17.53 2.77 3.16
C GLN A 73 -16.46 1.73 3.52
N ASP A 74 -15.73 1.21 2.53
CA ASP A 74 -14.63 0.25 2.73
C ASP A 74 -13.38 0.97 3.23
N LEU A 75 -13.21 2.25 2.87
CA LEU A 75 -12.10 3.09 3.34
C LEU A 75 -12.19 3.36 4.86
N GLY A 76 -13.37 3.25 5.47
CA GLY A 76 -13.51 3.40 6.93
C GLY A 76 -13.03 2.17 7.73
N ARG A 77 -12.78 1.05 7.05
CA ARG A 77 -12.53 -0.25 7.68
C ARG A 77 -11.02 -0.51 7.82
N ALA A 78 -10.53 -0.56 9.06
CA ALA A 78 -9.11 -0.78 9.34
C ALA A 78 -8.62 -2.16 8.84
N ASP A 79 -9.43 -3.20 8.99
CA ASP A 79 -9.17 -4.55 8.50
C ASP A 79 -9.06 -4.61 6.97
N THR A 80 -9.94 -3.91 6.26
CA THR A 80 -9.92 -3.86 4.80
C THR A 80 -8.69 -3.12 4.28
N ARG A 81 -8.29 -2.02 4.94
CA ARG A 81 -7.09 -1.29 4.57
C ARG A 81 -5.82 -2.10 4.83
N ALA A 82 -5.72 -2.77 5.98
CA ALA A 82 -4.59 -3.63 6.30
C ALA A 82 -4.42 -4.75 5.26
N ALA A 83 -5.52 -5.43 4.91
CA ALA A 83 -5.50 -6.48 3.89
C ALA A 83 -5.10 -5.96 2.50
N PHE A 84 -5.47 -4.72 2.15
CA PHE A 84 -5.07 -4.10 0.90
C PHE A 84 -3.60 -3.64 0.92
N ALA A 85 -3.08 -3.17 2.06
CA ALA A 85 -1.68 -2.84 2.23
C ALA A 85 -0.77 -4.08 2.15
N GLU A 86 -1.19 -5.21 2.74
CA GLU A 86 -0.53 -6.51 2.56
C GLU A 86 -0.47 -6.89 1.08
N LEU A 87 -1.61 -6.78 0.38
CA LEU A 87 -1.69 -7.02 -1.06
C LEU A 87 -0.72 -6.11 -1.84
N ILE A 88 -0.59 -4.83 -1.50
CA ILE A 88 0.39 -3.93 -2.14
C ILE A 88 1.82 -4.43 -1.92
N GLY A 89 2.18 -4.79 -0.68
CA GLY A 89 3.51 -5.30 -0.32
C GLY A 89 3.89 -6.58 -1.04
N GLU A 90 2.95 -7.53 -1.17
CA GLU A 90 3.15 -8.79 -1.91
C GLU A 90 3.40 -8.58 -3.41
N ASN A 91 2.89 -7.49 -3.99
CA ASN A 91 2.81 -7.30 -5.44
C ASN A 91 3.81 -6.32 -6.03
N ALA A 92 4.26 -5.33 -5.25
CA ALA A 92 5.18 -4.31 -5.73
C ALA A 92 6.61 -4.84 -6.03
N TRP A 93 6.95 -6.08 -5.64
CA TRP A 93 8.33 -6.60 -5.66
C TRP A 93 8.49 -8.04 -6.19
N LEU A 94 7.46 -8.59 -6.83
CA LEU A 94 7.56 -9.83 -7.63
C LEU A 94 7.97 -9.57 -9.10
N SER A 95 8.42 -8.35 -9.42
CA SER A 95 8.81 -7.91 -10.78
C SER A 95 10.32 -7.73 -10.90
#